data_AF-A0A941UIR8-F1
#
_entry.id   AF-A0A941UIR8-F1
#
_cell.length_a   1.000
_cell.length_b   1.000
_cell.length_c   1.000
_cell.angle_alpha   90.00
_cell.angle_beta   90.00
_cell.angle_gamma   90.00
#
_symmetry.space_group_name_H-M   'P 1'
#
loop_
_entity.id
_entity.type
_entity.pdbx_description
1 polymer ?
#
loop_
_entity_poly.entity_id
_entity_poly.type
_entity_poly.pdbx_seq_one_letter_code
_entity_poly.pdbx_strand_id
1 'polypeptide(L)'
;MDTSGLIYTVYRIHGIDLDTDRDALKAKAVKVQKKELLPGDILVFYGEGLGLYLYNGQFLHAVRKSSVQLGGIHDRRFANSLLHGLRVMTPDPDQKKLPSEMAADEIMIAQTFAAELPLGKRIVYWAARFIGTPYDTDPLGLYVRTNRIVADEKADCMYLSFRSVELARSQTPGQAIEQARSLRFITEGKLADGLVQNYGERFEYGEDMVFSGKWGRNITDELGTTTTVKGSRGRDQVIILPKTVLASRKVQKQLQDGDIIFWVKDPKKRVVEEIVAHLSFVRVKDGKAYLIHAAGTKDSAAKPGGGAVKEVLMNDYVRDTKFIGAFVTRFEQ
;
A
#
# COMPACT_ATOMS: atom_id res chain seq x y z
N MET A 1 -18.24 -20.01 -0.85
CA MET A 1 -18.76 -18.63 -1.02
C MET A 1 -19.71 -18.63 -2.21
N ASP A 2 -20.89 -18.02 -2.10
CA ASP A 2 -21.81 -17.83 -3.24
C ASP A 2 -21.57 -16.49 -3.96
N THR A 3 -22.25 -16.23 -5.08
CA THR A 3 -21.96 -15.03 -5.88
C THR A 3 -22.31 -13.74 -5.13
N SER A 4 -23.37 -13.75 -4.32
CA SER A 4 -23.73 -12.61 -3.47
C SER A 4 -22.64 -12.32 -2.45
N GLY A 5 -22.11 -13.35 -1.79
CA GLY A 5 -20.96 -13.24 -0.89
C GLY A 5 -19.70 -12.73 -1.60
N LEU A 6 -19.41 -13.20 -2.82
CA LEU A 6 -18.29 -12.70 -3.64
C LEU A 6 -18.44 -11.20 -3.94
N ILE A 7 -19.60 -10.79 -4.44
CA ILE A 7 -19.89 -9.39 -4.77
C ILE A 7 -19.78 -8.52 -3.53
N TYR A 8 -20.45 -8.92 -2.44
CA TYR A 8 -20.38 -8.24 -1.15
C TYR A 8 -18.94 -8.04 -0.70
N THR A 9 -18.16 -9.13 -0.69
CA THR A 9 -16.74 -9.11 -0.31
C THR A 9 -15.92 -8.15 -1.17
N VAL A 10 -16.06 -8.20 -2.50
CA VAL A 10 -15.31 -7.32 -3.42
C VAL A 10 -15.63 -5.85 -3.15
N TYR A 11 -16.91 -5.50 -3.03
CA TYR A 11 -17.28 -4.11 -2.78
C TYR A 11 -16.85 -3.63 -1.39
N ARG A 12 -16.96 -4.49 -0.39
CA ARG A 12 -16.60 -4.18 1.00
C ARG A 12 -15.10 -3.89 1.17
N ILE A 13 -14.20 -4.60 0.48
CA ILE A 13 -12.75 -4.27 0.50
C ILE A 13 -12.41 -2.94 -0.21
N HIS A 14 -13.35 -2.41 -0.99
CA HIS A 14 -13.30 -1.08 -1.58
C HIS A 14 -14.10 -0.06 -0.75
N GLY A 15 -14.43 -0.36 0.50
CA GLY A 15 -15.14 0.57 1.39
C GLY A 15 -16.61 0.80 1.02
N ILE A 16 -17.16 -0.02 0.14
CA ILE A 16 -18.54 0.10 -0.33
C ILE A 16 -19.39 -0.92 0.41
N ASP A 17 -20.23 -0.44 1.32
CA ASP A 17 -21.13 -1.30 2.08
C ASP A 17 -22.40 -1.60 1.25
N LEU A 18 -22.32 -2.72 0.53
CA LEU A 18 -23.45 -3.29 -0.16
C LEU A 18 -24.26 -4.14 0.78
N ASP A 19 -25.57 -3.94 0.84
CA ASP A 19 -26.41 -4.93 1.50
C ASP A 19 -26.39 -6.24 0.71
N THR A 20 -26.39 -7.37 1.41
CA THR A 20 -26.50 -8.69 0.78
C THR A 20 -27.90 -8.97 0.25
N ASP A 21 -28.88 -8.14 0.63
CA ASP A 21 -30.23 -8.12 0.10
C ASP A 21 -30.30 -7.47 -1.29
N ARG A 22 -31.04 -8.10 -2.19
CA ARG A 22 -31.15 -7.69 -3.59
C ARG A 22 -31.95 -6.40 -3.75
N ASP A 23 -32.94 -6.16 -2.91
CA ASP A 23 -33.76 -4.94 -3.02
C ASP A 23 -33.02 -3.74 -2.43
N ALA A 24 -32.29 -3.92 -1.34
CA ALA A 24 -31.34 -2.95 -0.84
C ALA A 24 -30.20 -2.65 -1.86
N LEU A 25 -29.69 -3.66 -2.57
CA LEU A 25 -28.72 -3.46 -3.65
C LEU A 25 -29.28 -2.59 -4.79
N LYS A 26 -30.52 -2.84 -5.22
CA LYS A 26 -31.19 -2.02 -6.25
C LYS A 26 -31.41 -0.57 -5.79
N ALA A 27 -31.64 -0.35 -4.50
CA ALA A 27 -31.82 1.00 -3.96
C ALA A 27 -30.53 1.84 -3.99
N LYS A 28 -29.36 1.18 -3.90
CA LYS A 28 -28.02 1.81 -3.93
C LYS A 28 -27.36 1.81 -5.32
N ALA A 29 -28.04 1.30 -6.34
CA ALA A 29 -27.47 1.12 -7.68
C ALA A 29 -28.39 1.66 -8.78
N VAL A 30 -27.79 2.08 -9.88
CA VAL A 30 -28.51 2.48 -11.10
C VAL A 30 -28.55 1.30 -12.05
N LYS A 31 -29.72 1.03 -12.61
CA LYS A 31 -29.89 0.02 -13.65
C LYS A 31 -29.17 0.45 -14.93
N VAL A 32 -28.32 -0.42 -15.46
CA VAL A 32 -27.57 -0.19 -16.70
C VAL A 32 -27.95 -1.22 -17.77
N GLN A 33 -27.96 -0.78 -19.02
CA GLN A 33 -28.25 -1.66 -20.15
C GLN A 33 -27.03 -2.51 -20.50
N LYS A 34 -27.25 -3.67 -21.15
CA LYS A 34 -26.19 -4.60 -21.57
C LYS A 34 -25.06 -3.91 -22.36
N LYS A 35 -25.41 -2.93 -23.20
CA LYS A 35 -24.46 -2.17 -24.04
C LYS A 35 -23.64 -1.13 -23.27
N GLU A 36 -24.01 -0.84 -22.02
CA GLU A 36 -23.41 0.20 -21.17
C GLU A 36 -22.60 -0.39 -20.01
N LEU A 37 -22.43 -1.72 -19.99
CA LEU A 37 -21.74 -2.44 -18.93
C LEU A 37 -20.27 -2.01 -18.83
N LEU A 38 -19.84 -1.70 -17.61
CA LEU A 38 -18.47 -1.37 -17.24
C LEU A 38 -17.97 -2.33 -16.15
N PRO A 39 -16.64 -2.60 -16.09
CA PRO A 39 -16.06 -3.42 -15.03
C PRO A 39 -16.55 -3.00 -13.65
N GLY A 40 -16.97 -3.98 -12.84
CA GLY A 40 -17.55 -3.76 -11.53
C GLY A 40 -19.08 -3.81 -11.51
N ASP A 41 -19.77 -3.60 -12.63
CA ASP A 41 -21.24 -3.69 -12.67
C ASP A 41 -21.72 -5.09 -12.22
N ILE A 42 -22.80 -5.12 -11.43
CA ILE A 42 -23.40 -6.36 -10.94
C ILE A 42 -24.45 -6.84 -11.95
N LEU A 43 -24.22 -7.98 -12.57
CA LEU A 43 -25.15 -8.60 -13.50
C LEU A 43 -26.29 -9.30 -12.75
N VAL A 44 -27.52 -9.04 -13.20
CA VAL A 44 -28.73 -9.66 -12.65
C VAL A 44 -29.33 -10.60 -13.69
N PHE A 45 -29.40 -11.89 -13.36
CA PHE A 45 -29.98 -12.92 -14.22
C PHE A 45 -31.39 -13.34 -13.75
N TYR A 46 -32.23 -13.81 -14.67
CA TYR A 46 -33.53 -14.44 -14.37
C TYR A 46 -33.30 -15.77 -13.62
N GLY A 47 -34.02 -16.02 -12.52
CA GLY A 47 -33.87 -17.23 -11.70
C GLY A 47 -32.79 -17.17 -10.59
N GLU A 48 -32.49 -15.96 -10.09
CA GLU A 48 -31.70 -15.65 -8.87
C GLU A 48 -30.16 -15.64 -8.96
N GLY A 49 -29.59 -15.81 -10.15
CA GLY A 49 -28.15 -15.65 -10.35
C GLY A 49 -27.70 -14.19 -10.34
N LEU A 50 -26.66 -13.87 -9.55
CA LEU A 50 -25.85 -12.66 -9.72
C LEU A 50 -24.54 -12.98 -10.45
N GLY A 51 -23.89 -11.96 -10.99
CA GLY A 51 -22.52 -12.01 -11.50
C GLY A 51 -21.82 -10.67 -11.33
N LEU A 52 -20.49 -10.65 -11.29
CA LEU A 52 -19.69 -9.42 -11.26
C LEU A 52 -19.03 -9.22 -12.62
N TYR A 53 -19.44 -8.19 -13.36
CA TYR A 53 -18.95 -7.93 -14.71
C TYR A 53 -17.48 -7.51 -14.71
N LEU A 54 -16.72 -8.07 -15.65
CA LEU A 54 -15.34 -7.71 -15.92
C LEU A 54 -15.30 -6.85 -17.18
N TYR A 55 -15.03 -7.46 -18.33
CA TYR A 55 -14.93 -6.78 -19.62
C TYR A 55 -15.31 -7.75 -20.75
N ASN A 56 -15.55 -7.23 -21.96
CA ASN A 56 -15.83 -8.04 -23.17
C ASN A 56 -16.90 -9.13 -22.99
N GLY A 57 -17.95 -8.83 -22.24
CA GLY A 57 -19.02 -9.79 -22.00
C GLY A 57 -18.71 -10.87 -20.95
N GLN A 58 -17.57 -10.80 -20.26
CA GLN A 58 -17.16 -11.75 -19.23
C GLN A 58 -17.55 -11.28 -17.83
N PHE A 59 -17.85 -12.22 -16.94
CA PHE A 59 -18.19 -11.94 -15.54
C PHE A 59 -17.76 -13.07 -14.61
N LEU A 60 -17.58 -12.75 -13.32
CA LEU A 60 -17.34 -13.71 -12.26
C LEU A 60 -18.65 -14.15 -11.61
N HIS A 61 -18.77 -15.43 -11.32
CA HIS A 61 -19.86 -15.97 -10.52
C HIS A 61 -19.41 -17.22 -9.75
N ALA A 62 -20.05 -17.51 -8.62
CA ALA A 62 -19.78 -18.72 -7.86
C ALA A 62 -20.71 -19.85 -8.28
N VAL A 63 -20.15 -20.96 -8.77
CA VAL A 63 -20.92 -22.16 -9.13
C VAL A 63 -21.05 -23.04 -7.89
N ARG A 64 -22.30 -23.42 -7.54
CA ARG A 64 -22.62 -24.36 -6.45
C ARG A 64 -21.96 -24.02 -5.10
N LYS A 65 -21.73 -22.72 -4.83
CA LYS A 65 -21.07 -22.21 -3.62
C LYS A 65 -19.64 -22.71 -3.38
N SER A 66 -19.01 -23.38 -4.36
CA SER A 66 -17.73 -24.08 -4.19
C SER A 66 -16.56 -23.45 -4.93
N SER A 67 -16.78 -22.81 -6.08
CA SER A 67 -15.70 -22.17 -6.86
C SER A 67 -16.19 -20.93 -7.59
N VAL A 68 -15.34 -19.90 -7.66
CA VAL A 68 -15.53 -18.73 -8.52
C VAL A 68 -15.09 -19.10 -9.93
N GLN A 69 -15.94 -18.84 -10.92
CA GLN A 69 -15.72 -19.17 -12.32
C GLN A 69 -15.98 -17.95 -13.20
N LEU A 70 -15.35 -17.96 -14.37
CA LEU A 70 -15.62 -17.00 -15.44
C LEU A 70 -16.80 -17.51 -16.29
N GLY A 71 -17.80 -16.66 -16.51
CA GLY A 71 -18.90 -16.90 -17.44
C GLY A 71 -18.96 -15.82 -18.52
N GLY A 72 -19.56 -16.15 -19.67
CA GLY A 72 -19.83 -15.19 -20.75
C GLY A 72 -21.31 -14.86 -20.86
N ILE A 73 -21.66 -13.57 -20.95
CA ILE A 73 -23.06 -13.12 -21.16
C ILE A 73 -23.63 -13.48 -22.55
N HIS A 74 -22.81 -14.09 -23.40
CA HIS A 74 -23.18 -14.60 -24.71
C HIS A 74 -23.21 -16.14 -24.75
N ASP A 75 -22.79 -16.81 -23.68
CA ASP A 75 -22.87 -18.26 -23.59
C ASP A 75 -24.34 -18.68 -23.57
N ARG A 76 -24.65 -19.83 -24.18
CA ARG A 76 -26.02 -20.36 -24.27
C ARG A 76 -26.76 -20.38 -22.93
N ARG A 77 -26.03 -20.58 -21.83
CA ARG A 77 -26.54 -20.60 -20.45
C ARG A 77 -27.01 -19.22 -19.95
N PHE A 78 -26.38 -18.13 -20.39
CA PHE A 78 -26.57 -16.79 -19.84
C PHE A 78 -27.17 -15.79 -20.84
N ALA A 79 -27.04 -16.05 -22.14
CA ALA A 79 -27.42 -15.15 -23.22
C ALA A 79 -28.87 -14.65 -23.12
N ASN A 80 -29.78 -15.54 -22.72
CA ASN A 80 -31.22 -15.26 -22.63
C ASN A 80 -31.71 -14.98 -21.21
N SER A 81 -30.82 -15.04 -20.20
CA SER A 81 -31.20 -14.84 -18.80
C SER A 81 -30.70 -13.52 -18.22
N LEU A 82 -29.76 -12.82 -18.88
CA LEU A 82 -29.32 -11.50 -18.43
C LEU A 82 -30.46 -10.47 -18.53
N LEU A 83 -30.88 -9.92 -17.40
CA LEU A 83 -31.95 -8.92 -17.34
C LEU A 83 -31.41 -7.50 -17.52
N HIS A 84 -30.36 -7.17 -16.76
CA HIS A 84 -29.69 -5.86 -16.74
C HIS A 84 -28.43 -5.93 -15.87
N GLY A 85 -27.60 -4.90 -15.94
CA GLY A 85 -26.61 -4.64 -14.90
C GLY A 85 -27.15 -3.69 -13.84
N LEU A 86 -26.53 -3.72 -12.67
CA LEU A 86 -26.65 -2.73 -11.61
C LEU A 86 -25.28 -2.09 -11.41
N ARG A 87 -25.20 -0.79 -11.63
CA ARG A 87 -24.01 0.00 -11.30
C ARG A 87 -24.19 0.60 -9.93
N VAL A 88 -23.39 0.15 -8.98
CA VAL A 88 -23.37 0.77 -7.66
C VAL A 88 -22.83 2.18 -7.83
N MET A 89 -23.65 3.17 -7.50
CA MET A 89 -23.27 4.57 -7.64
C MET A 89 -22.49 4.97 -6.41
N THR A 90 -21.20 4.69 -6.41
CA THR A 90 -20.32 5.18 -5.35
C THR A 90 -19.78 6.56 -5.71
N PRO A 91 -19.59 7.44 -4.72
CA PRO A 91 -19.05 8.77 -4.99
C PRO A 91 -17.60 8.72 -5.48
N ASP A 92 -16.86 7.63 -5.24
CA ASP A 92 -15.48 7.49 -5.71
C ASP A 92 -15.04 6.00 -5.81
N PRO A 93 -14.75 5.45 -7.01
CA PRO A 93 -14.19 4.10 -7.18
C PRO A 93 -12.75 3.95 -6.67
N ASP A 94 -12.06 5.05 -6.38
CA ASP A 94 -10.74 5.09 -5.75
C ASP A 94 -10.82 5.19 -4.20
N GLN A 95 -12.03 5.34 -3.62
CA GLN A 95 -12.20 5.32 -2.18
C GLN A 95 -11.86 3.93 -1.66
N LYS A 96 -10.67 3.77 -1.08
CA LYS A 96 -10.23 2.53 -0.48
C LYS A 96 -10.42 2.63 1.02
N LYS A 97 -11.01 1.58 1.60
CA LYS A 97 -11.04 1.39 3.04
C LYS A 97 -9.61 1.46 3.60
N LEU A 98 -9.41 2.27 4.64
CA LEU A 98 -8.11 2.34 5.30
C LEU A 98 -7.84 1.00 6.00
N PRO A 99 -6.57 0.57 6.11
CA PRO A 99 -6.25 -0.68 6.80
C PRO A 99 -6.79 -0.75 8.24
N SER A 100 -6.85 0.37 8.96
CA SER A 100 -7.44 0.46 10.31
C SER A 100 -8.93 0.17 10.36
N GLU A 101 -9.63 0.34 9.24
CA GLU A 101 -11.06 0.10 9.13
C GLU A 101 -11.32 -1.34 8.64
N MET A 102 -10.30 -2.06 8.18
CA MET A 102 -10.41 -3.41 7.66
C MET A 102 -10.37 -4.47 8.77
N ALA A 103 -11.34 -5.38 8.76
CA ALA A 103 -11.33 -6.61 9.53
C ALA A 103 -10.32 -7.62 8.95
N ALA A 104 -9.93 -8.61 9.75
CA ALA A 104 -8.88 -9.57 9.38
C ALA A 104 -9.22 -10.37 8.10
N ASP A 105 -10.49 -10.71 7.89
CA ASP A 105 -10.98 -11.37 6.68
C ASP A 105 -10.89 -10.45 5.45
N GLU A 106 -11.27 -9.18 5.59
CA GLU A 106 -11.11 -8.17 4.53
C GLU A 106 -9.64 -7.99 4.13
N ILE A 107 -8.72 -7.95 5.12
CA ILE A 107 -7.28 -7.90 4.87
C ILE A 107 -6.82 -9.15 4.12
N MET A 108 -7.23 -10.33 4.56
CA MET A 108 -6.87 -11.61 3.93
C MET A 108 -7.32 -11.68 2.46
N ILE A 109 -8.56 -11.25 2.19
CA ILE A 109 -9.10 -11.16 0.83
C ILE A 109 -8.26 -10.19 -0.01
N ALA A 110 -7.96 -8.99 0.51
CA ALA A 110 -7.11 -8.02 -0.18
C ALA A 110 -5.68 -8.54 -0.41
N GLN A 111 -5.12 -9.35 0.49
CA GLN A 111 -3.83 -10.00 0.32
C GLN A 111 -3.89 -11.06 -0.79
N THR A 112 -4.99 -11.82 -0.89
CA THR A 112 -5.19 -12.80 -1.96
C THR A 112 -5.26 -12.09 -3.31
N PHE A 113 -5.99 -10.98 -3.42
CA PHE A 113 -6.02 -10.18 -4.65
C PHE A 113 -4.64 -9.63 -5.02
N ALA A 114 -3.89 -9.15 -4.03
CA ALA A 114 -2.56 -8.62 -4.28
C ALA A 114 -1.55 -9.72 -4.64
N ALA A 115 -1.73 -10.96 -4.20
CA ALA A 115 -0.74 -12.04 -4.35
C ALA A 115 -0.36 -12.33 -5.82
N GLU A 116 -1.26 -12.10 -6.77
CA GLU A 116 -1.03 -12.27 -8.21
C GLU A 116 -0.18 -11.16 -8.84
N LEU A 117 0.06 -10.07 -8.11
CA LEU A 117 0.87 -8.96 -8.59
C LEU A 117 2.36 -9.19 -8.29
N PRO A 118 3.28 -8.71 -9.16
CA PRO A 118 4.70 -8.62 -8.81
C PRO A 118 4.90 -7.87 -7.49
N LEU A 119 5.90 -8.26 -6.70
CA LEU A 119 6.11 -7.75 -5.34
C LEU A 119 6.11 -6.22 -5.25
N GLY A 120 6.78 -5.53 -6.18
CA GLY A 120 6.79 -4.06 -6.23
C GLY A 120 5.38 -3.45 -6.33
N LYS A 121 4.52 -4.03 -7.17
CA LYS A 121 3.11 -3.63 -7.30
C LYS A 121 2.28 -3.97 -6.06
N ARG A 122 2.61 -5.06 -5.35
CA ARG A 122 1.99 -5.41 -4.06
C ARG A 122 2.28 -4.38 -2.99
N ILE A 123 3.55 -3.95 -2.89
CA ILE A 123 4.00 -2.92 -1.94
C ILE A 123 3.20 -1.64 -2.18
N VAL A 124 3.13 -1.19 -3.43
CA VAL A 124 2.39 0.03 -3.79
C VAL A 124 0.89 -0.13 -3.60
N TYR A 125 0.33 -1.30 -3.88
CA TYR A 125 -1.09 -1.59 -3.62
C TYR A 125 -1.44 -1.35 -2.15
N TRP A 126 -0.61 -1.85 -1.23
CA TRP A 126 -0.80 -1.65 0.21
C TRP A 126 -0.49 -0.22 0.65
N ALA A 127 0.62 0.36 0.21
CA ALA A 127 0.96 1.76 0.52
C ALA A 127 -0.17 2.72 0.08
N ALA A 128 -0.78 2.48 -1.08
CA ALA A 128 -1.89 3.29 -1.58
C ALA A 128 -3.16 3.18 -0.73
N ARG A 129 -3.38 2.07 -0.01
CA ARG A 129 -4.51 1.94 0.94
C ARG A 129 -4.31 2.77 2.20
N PHE A 130 -3.08 3.11 2.55
CA PHE A 130 -2.79 4.01 3.66
C PHE A 130 -3.01 5.49 3.32
N ILE A 131 -3.22 5.86 2.04
CA ILE A 131 -3.46 7.27 1.68
C ILE A 131 -4.68 7.79 2.46
N GLY A 132 -4.50 8.90 3.18
CA GLY A 132 -5.50 9.46 4.08
C GLY A 132 -5.35 9.04 5.55
N THR A 133 -4.58 7.99 5.87
CA THR A 133 -4.28 7.62 7.27
C THR A 133 -3.60 8.80 7.98
N PRO A 134 -4.08 9.22 9.16
CA PRO A 134 -3.50 10.31 9.91
C PRO A 134 -2.02 10.08 10.24
N TYR A 135 -1.24 11.16 10.21
CA TYR A 135 0.17 11.07 10.60
C TYR A 135 0.29 10.75 12.09
N ASP A 136 1.18 9.83 12.41
CA ASP A 136 1.49 9.50 13.80
C ASP A 136 2.38 10.56 14.43
N THR A 137 1.78 11.41 15.26
CA THR A 137 2.47 12.53 15.91
C THR A 137 3.31 12.11 17.11
N ASP A 138 3.20 10.87 17.59
CA ASP A 138 3.96 10.36 18.72
C ASP A 138 5.47 10.31 18.39
N PRO A 139 6.36 10.97 19.16
CA PRO A 139 7.79 10.96 18.90
C PRO A 139 8.43 9.57 18.86
N LEU A 140 7.90 8.60 19.62
CA LEU A 140 8.37 7.20 19.57
C LEU A 140 7.70 6.39 18.46
N GLY A 141 6.54 6.85 18.00
CA GLY A 141 5.59 6.09 17.20
C GLY A 141 4.62 5.30 18.08
N LEU A 142 3.33 5.38 17.79
CA LEU A 142 2.22 4.70 18.45
C LEU A 142 2.47 3.19 18.55
N TYR A 143 2.96 2.57 17.47
CA TYR A 143 3.25 1.15 17.43
C TYR A 143 4.34 0.74 18.44
N VAL A 144 5.35 1.59 18.63
CA VAL A 144 6.42 1.39 19.62
C VAL A 144 5.88 1.65 21.02
N ARG A 145 5.20 2.79 21.24
CA ARG A 145 4.69 3.16 22.56
C ARG A 145 3.70 2.14 23.12
N THR A 146 2.90 1.53 22.26
CA THR A 146 1.90 0.53 22.64
C THR A 146 2.40 -0.91 22.54
N ASN A 147 3.66 -1.12 22.18
CA ASN A 147 4.23 -2.44 21.95
C ASN A 147 3.44 -3.31 20.95
N ARG A 148 2.78 -2.71 19.96
CA ARG A 148 1.97 -3.42 18.96
C ARG A 148 2.69 -3.55 17.63
N ILE A 149 2.54 -4.68 16.94
CA ILE A 149 2.95 -4.80 15.53
C ILE A 149 1.98 -4.04 14.63
N VAL A 150 0.67 -4.17 14.86
CA VAL A 150 -0.38 -3.52 14.07
C VAL A 150 -0.91 -2.31 14.84
N ALA A 151 -0.74 -1.14 14.23
CA ALA A 151 -1.20 0.17 14.69
C ALA A 151 -1.65 0.99 13.48
N ASP A 152 -2.53 0.41 12.66
CA ASP A 152 -2.93 0.98 11.37
C ASP A 152 -3.70 2.30 11.47
N GLU A 153 -4.05 2.73 12.70
CA GLU A 153 -4.87 3.93 12.97
C GLU A 153 -4.09 5.23 12.70
N LYS A 154 -2.76 5.18 12.78
CA LYS A 154 -1.86 6.28 12.45
C LYS A 154 -0.57 5.75 11.82
N ALA A 155 0.03 6.52 10.93
CA ALA A 155 1.27 6.11 10.28
C ALA A 155 2.30 7.24 10.27
N ASP A 156 3.53 6.93 10.68
CA ASP A 156 4.71 7.70 10.28
C ASP A 156 5.44 7.03 9.12
N CYS A 157 6.58 7.59 8.70
CA CYS A 157 7.30 7.07 7.55
C CYS A 157 7.86 5.66 7.75
N MET A 158 8.24 5.30 8.99
CA MET A 158 8.75 3.98 9.33
C MET A 158 7.61 2.97 9.36
N TYR A 159 6.53 3.26 10.09
CA TYR A 159 5.37 2.38 10.18
C TYR A 159 4.73 2.12 8.81
N LEU A 160 4.55 3.17 7.99
CA LEU A 160 4.05 3.02 6.62
C LEU A 160 4.93 2.05 5.81
N SER A 161 6.26 2.21 5.92
CA SER A 161 7.22 1.37 5.21
C SER A 161 7.15 -0.07 5.67
N PHE A 162 7.14 -0.27 6.99
CA PHE A 162 7.03 -1.57 7.62
C PHE A 162 5.77 -2.30 7.18
N ARG A 163 4.62 -1.67 7.43
CA ARG A 163 3.33 -2.31 7.29
C ARG A 163 2.99 -2.62 5.83
N SER A 164 3.35 -1.72 4.91
CA SER A 164 3.10 -1.94 3.47
C SER A 164 3.89 -3.13 2.94
N VAL A 165 5.15 -3.29 3.34
CA VAL A 165 5.99 -4.42 2.89
C VAL A 165 5.56 -5.73 3.56
N GLU A 166 5.22 -5.71 4.85
CA GLU A 166 4.75 -6.91 5.58
C GLU A 166 3.50 -7.51 4.93
N LEU A 167 2.51 -6.66 4.65
CA LEU A 167 1.28 -7.06 3.95
C LEU A 167 1.58 -7.50 2.50
N ALA A 168 2.51 -6.82 1.83
CA ALA A 168 2.93 -7.17 0.48
C ALA A 168 3.80 -8.43 0.39
N ARG A 169 4.30 -8.97 1.50
CA ARG A 169 5.12 -10.21 1.52
C ARG A 169 4.41 -11.39 2.19
N SER A 170 3.13 -11.24 2.48
CA SER A 170 2.32 -12.25 3.16
C SER A 170 1.03 -12.52 2.40
N GLN A 171 0.42 -13.67 2.67
CA GLN A 171 -0.88 -14.08 2.12
C GLN A 171 -2.00 -14.00 3.16
N THR A 172 -1.65 -13.93 4.45
CA THR A 172 -2.61 -13.83 5.56
C THR A 172 -2.17 -12.77 6.59
N PRO A 173 -3.10 -12.27 7.44
CA PRO A 173 -2.75 -11.32 8.49
C PRO A 173 -1.72 -11.88 9.49
N GLY A 174 -1.83 -13.17 9.83
CA GLY A 174 -0.87 -13.84 10.72
C GLY A 174 0.53 -13.92 10.10
N GLN A 175 0.63 -14.26 8.81
CA GLN A 175 1.93 -14.24 8.11
C GLN A 175 2.51 -12.82 8.04
N ALA A 176 1.67 -11.78 7.95
CA ALA A 176 2.15 -10.40 7.99
C ALA A 176 2.82 -10.05 9.33
N ILE A 177 2.33 -10.61 10.44
CA ILE A 177 2.95 -10.45 11.76
C ILE A 177 4.32 -11.15 11.80
N GLU A 178 4.43 -12.35 11.23
CA GLU A 178 5.73 -13.05 11.13
C GLU A 178 6.72 -12.28 10.24
N GLN A 179 6.27 -11.69 9.14
CA GLN A 179 7.09 -10.78 8.33
C GLN A 179 7.56 -9.58 9.16
N ALA A 180 6.71 -9.00 10.00
CA ALA A 180 7.06 -7.86 10.84
C ALA A 180 8.17 -8.21 11.84
N ARG A 181 8.13 -9.39 12.45
CA ARG A 181 9.17 -9.89 13.35
C ARG A 181 10.53 -9.99 12.66
N SER A 182 10.55 -10.45 11.41
CA SER A 182 11.78 -10.58 10.64
C SER A 182 12.31 -9.23 10.12
N LEU A 183 11.43 -8.36 9.62
CA LEU A 183 11.81 -7.15 8.89
C LEU A 183 12.08 -5.96 9.80
N ARG A 184 11.29 -5.74 10.85
CA ARG A 184 11.41 -4.54 11.70
C ARG A 184 12.61 -4.60 12.64
N PHE A 185 13.16 -5.78 12.90
CA PHE A 185 14.15 -6.01 13.94
C PHE A 185 15.51 -6.33 13.35
N ILE A 186 16.56 -5.90 14.05
CA ILE A 186 17.95 -6.16 13.65
C ILE A 186 18.15 -7.68 13.51
N THR A 187 17.73 -8.44 14.52
CA THR A 187 17.68 -9.91 14.51
C THR A 187 16.25 -10.38 14.23
N GLU A 188 15.40 -10.41 15.26
CA GLU A 188 14.01 -10.87 15.20
C GLU A 188 13.17 -10.27 16.34
N GLY A 189 11.92 -9.93 16.03
CA GLY A 189 10.93 -9.49 17.02
C GLY A 189 10.40 -10.64 17.86
N LYS A 190 10.24 -10.40 19.17
CA LYS A 190 9.70 -11.36 20.13
C LYS A 190 8.32 -10.91 20.59
N LEU A 191 7.36 -11.81 20.55
CA LEU A 191 5.98 -11.56 20.98
C LEU A 191 5.66 -12.35 22.25
N ALA A 192 4.93 -11.71 23.16
CA ALA A 192 4.22 -12.34 24.26
C ALA A 192 2.84 -11.68 24.36
N ASP A 193 1.78 -12.49 24.41
CA ASP A 193 0.38 -12.03 24.46
C ASP A 193 0.01 -11.01 23.36
N GLY A 194 0.56 -11.19 22.16
CA GLY A 194 0.34 -10.30 21.02
C GLY A 194 1.12 -8.96 21.07
N LEU A 195 1.93 -8.75 22.11
CA LEU A 195 2.75 -7.55 22.30
C LEU A 195 4.23 -7.83 22.08
N VAL A 196 4.92 -6.87 21.49
CA VAL A 196 6.37 -6.89 21.25
C VAL A 196 7.13 -6.66 22.56
N GLN A 197 8.08 -7.55 22.84
CA GLN A 197 8.88 -7.52 24.07
C GLN A 197 10.23 -6.80 23.90
N ASN A 198 10.71 -6.65 22.67
CA ASN A 198 12.07 -6.16 22.37
C ASN A 198 12.08 -5.01 21.35
N TYR A 199 11.18 -4.03 21.46
CA TYR A 199 11.17 -2.90 20.50
C TYR A 199 12.47 -2.07 20.50
N GLY A 200 13.29 -2.15 21.55
CA GLY A 200 14.64 -1.59 21.57
C GLY A 200 15.60 -2.20 20.53
N GLU A 201 15.29 -3.40 20.00
CA GLU A 201 16.11 -4.11 18.99
C GLU A 201 15.59 -3.88 17.56
N ARG A 202 14.64 -2.95 17.36
CA ARG A 202 14.10 -2.60 16.04
C ARG A 202 15.08 -1.74 15.23
N PHE A 203 14.87 -1.66 13.92
CA PHE A 203 15.46 -0.59 13.11
C PHE A 203 14.84 0.75 13.50
N GLU A 204 15.58 1.53 14.28
CA GLU A 204 15.20 2.89 14.65
C GLU A 204 15.55 3.91 13.57
N TYR A 205 16.60 3.64 12.78
CA TYR A 205 17.13 4.55 11.77
C TYR A 205 17.01 3.95 10.37
N GLY A 206 16.59 4.77 9.41
CA GLY A 206 16.41 4.35 8.02
C GLY A 206 17.72 3.90 7.36
N GLU A 207 18.87 4.46 7.74
CA GLU A 207 20.16 3.98 7.25
C GLU A 207 20.45 2.53 7.65
N ASP A 208 20.07 2.11 8.85
CA ASP A 208 20.29 0.74 9.31
C ASP A 208 19.41 -0.23 8.51
N MET A 209 18.21 0.20 8.10
CA MET A 209 17.38 -0.55 7.14
C MET A 209 18.10 -0.72 5.80
N VAL A 210 18.61 0.37 5.20
CA VAL A 210 19.33 0.35 3.91
C VAL A 210 20.52 -0.61 3.95
N PHE A 211 21.32 -0.56 5.01
CA PHE A 211 22.56 -1.33 5.12
C PHE A 211 22.36 -2.75 5.64
N SER A 212 21.19 -3.09 6.18
CA SER A 212 20.90 -4.45 6.67
C SER A 212 20.73 -5.49 5.56
N GLY A 213 20.42 -5.07 4.33
CA GLY A 213 20.00 -5.96 3.25
C GLY A 213 18.59 -6.54 3.41
N LYS A 214 17.90 -6.31 4.54
CA LYS A 214 16.52 -6.79 4.77
C LYS A 214 15.47 -5.97 3.99
N TRP A 215 15.81 -4.73 3.65
CA TRP A 215 14.89 -3.75 3.04
C TRP A 215 15.10 -3.57 1.54
N GLY A 216 15.38 -4.68 0.86
CA GLY A 216 15.68 -4.70 -0.57
C GLY A 216 17.16 -4.43 -0.87
N ARG A 217 17.55 -4.72 -2.11
CA ARG A 217 18.88 -4.46 -2.62
C ARG A 217 19.03 -2.96 -2.88
N ASN A 218 20.16 -2.39 -2.47
CA ASN A 218 20.47 -0.99 -2.75
C ASN A 218 20.86 -0.83 -4.23
N ILE A 219 20.12 0.00 -4.97
CA ILE A 219 20.28 0.25 -6.41
C ILE A 219 20.72 1.70 -6.70
N THR A 220 21.20 2.41 -5.67
CA THR A 220 21.47 3.86 -5.74
C THR A 220 22.46 4.23 -6.85
N ASP A 221 23.51 3.45 -7.01
CA ASP A 221 24.57 3.62 -8.01
C ASP A 221 24.17 3.17 -9.43
N GLU A 222 23.24 2.24 -9.54
CA GLU A 222 22.68 1.79 -10.82
C GLU A 222 21.83 2.87 -11.51
N LEU A 223 21.19 3.74 -10.73
CA LEU A 223 20.25 4.72 -11.26
C LEU A 223 20.92 5.92 -11.95
N GLY A 224 22.13 6.30 -11.52
CA GLY A 224 22.84 7.44 -12.08
C GLY A 224 24.07 7.87 -11.29
N THR A 225 24.65 9.01 -11.67
CA THR A 225 25.86 9.56 -11.03
C THR A 225 25.60 9.86 -9.56
N THR A 226 26.44 9.31 -8.69
CA THR A 226 26.34 9.47 -7.24
C THR A 226 27.29 10.55 -6.71
N THR A 227 27.10 10.92 -5.44
CA THR A 227 28.05 11.75 -4.70
C THR A 227 28.32 11.13 -3.34
N THR A 228 29.52 11.35 -2.83
CA THR A 228 29.90 10.99 -1.47
C THR A 228 29.54 12.11 -0.51
N VAL A 229 29.00 11.76 0.67
CA VAL A 229 28.73 12.70 1.77
C VAL A 229 29.22 12.11 3.09
N LYS A 230 29.42 12.96 4.10
CA LYS A 230 29.79 12.52 5.45
C LYS A 230 28.74 11.54 6.00
N GLY A 231 29.20 10.38 6.46
CA GLY A 231 28.38 9.38 7.13
C GLY A 231 28.10 9.76 8.58
N SER A 232 27.71 8.76 9.36
CA SER A 232 27.47 8.83 10.80
C SER A 232 27.42 7.43 11.39
N ARG A 233 27.33 7.30 12.73
CA ARG A 233 27.09 6.01 13.40
C ARG A 233 28.08 4.91 12.95
N GLY A 234 29.37 5.22 13.01
CA GLY A 234 30.45 4.31 12.62
C GLY A 234 30.75 4.24 11.12
N ARG A 235 30.15 5.13 10.31
CA ARG A 235 30.44 5.24 8.87
C ARG A 235 31.05 6.61 8.57
N ASP A 236 32.26 6.63 8.02
CA ASP A 236 32.93 7.89 7.68
C ASP A 236 32.25 8.62 6.52
N GLN A 237 31.81 7.84 5.53
CA GLN A 237 31.21 8.34 4.30
C GLN A 237 30.13 7.40 3.77
N VAL A 238 29.18 7.97 3.04
CA VAL A 238 28.13 7.24 2.33
C VAL A 238 27.92 7.80 0.93
N ILE A 239 27.53 6.93 0.00
CA ILE A 239 27.28 7.26 -1.39
C ILE A 239 25.77 7.43 -1.59
N ILE A 240 25.35 8.57 -2.13
CA ILE A 240 23.94 8.91 -2.33
C ILE A 240 23.68 9.31 -3.77
N LEU A 241 22.43 9.16 -4.21
CA LEU A 241 21.96 9.76 -5.46
C LEU A 241 21.59 11.23 -5.19
N PRO A 242 22.29 12.22 -5.77
CA PRO A 242 22.01 13.63 -5.50
C PRO A 242 20.59 14.03 -5.92
N LYS A 243 20.04 15.03 -5.21
CA LYS A 243 18.73 15.63 -5.51
C LYS A 243 18.57 16.03 -6.99
N THR A 244 19.62 16.59 -7.59
CA THR A 244 19.63 17.02 -9.01
C THR A 244 19.51 15.83 -9.97
N VAL A 245 20.11 14.70 -9.62
CA VAL A 245 20.07 13.47 -10.41
C VAL A 245 18.71 12.78 -10.26
N LEU A 246 18.16 12.74 -9.04
CA LEU A 246 16.78 12.28 -8.75
C LEU A 246 15.70 13.05 -9.52
N ALA A 247 15.90 14.36 -9.75
CA ALA A 247 14.99 15.19 -10.55
C ALA A 247 15.07 14.91 -12.06
N SER A 248 16.06 14.15 -12.52
CA SER A 248 16.24 13.90 -13.95
C SER A 248 15.18 12.94 -14.51
N ARG A 249 14.73 13.21 -15.74
CA ARG A 249 13.83 12.30 -16.47
C ARG A 249 14.44 10.91 -16.66
N LYS A 250 15.78 10.81 -16.78
CA LYS A 250 16.48 9.53 -16.95
C LYS A 250 16.32 8.65 -15.72
N VAL A 251 16.50 9.18 -14.51
CA VAL A 251 16.32 8.42 -13.27
C VAL A 251 14.85 8.05 -13.09
N GLN A 252 13.93 9.00 -13.27
CA GLN A 252 12.51 8.74 -13.06
C GLN A 252 11.93 7.64 -13.95
N LYS A 253 12.48 7.46 -15.16
CA LYS A 253 12.10 6.34 -16.05
C LYS A 253 12.64 4.98 -15.62
N GLN A 254 13.67 4.93 -14.77
CA GLN A 254 14.27 3.68 -14.27
C GLN A 254 13.66 3.20 -12.96
N LEU A 255 12.93 4.08 -12.27
CA LEU A 255 12.21 3.72 -11.04
C LEU A 255 11.02 2.82 -11.36
N GLN A 256 10.70 1.96 -10.39
CA GLN A 256 9.64 0.97 -10.50
C GLN A 256 8.70 1.06 -9.30
N ASP A 257 7.48 0.53 -9.47
CA ASP A 257 6.55 0.35 -8.36
C ASP A 257 7.25 -0.42 -7.23
N GLY A 258 7.19 0.13 -6.02
CA GLY A 258 7.70 -0.52 -4.81
C GLY A 258 9.16 -0.23 -4.49
N ASP A 259 9.87 0.54 -5.32
CA ASP A 259 11.16 1.10 -4.92
C ASP A 259 10.98 1.95 -3.66
N ILE A 260 11.91 1.83 -2.71
CA ILE A 260 11.91 2.60 -1.48
C ILE A 260 12.98 3.68 -1.58
N ILE A 261 12.57 4.92 -1.41
CA ILE A 261 13.48 6.07 -1.35
C ILE A 261 13.71 6.45 0.11
N PHE A 262 14.98 6.41 0.53
CA PHE A 262 15.45 6.81 1.85
C PHE A 262 16.11 8.18 1.73
N TRP A 263 15.38 9.22 2.15
CA TRP A 263 15.79 10.59 1.94
C TRP A 263 16.89 11.03 2.90
N VAL A 264 17.97 11.56 2.33
CA VAL A 264 19.20 11.88 3.07
C VAL A 264 19.21 13.34 3.50
N LYS A 265 19.45 13.53 4.80
CA LYS A 265 19.61 14.85 5.43
C LYS A 265 20.99 15.41 5.16
N ASP A 266 21.05 16.72 4.94
CA ASP A 266 22.31 17.47 4.86
C ASP A 266 23.14 17.23 6.15
N PRO A 267 24.39 16.74 6.06
CA PRO A 267 25.26 16.55 7.22
C PRO A 267 25.35 17.77 8.13
N LYS A 268 25.27 18.99 7.57
CA LYS A 268 25.35 20.25 8.34
C LYS A 268 24.09 20.56 9.15
N LYS A 269 22.97 19.85 8.89
CA LYS A 269 21.66 20.08 9.53
C LYS A 269 21.25 18.93 10.45
N ARG A 270 22.09 17.90 10.59
CA ARG A 270 21.85 16.75 11.47
C ARG A 270 21.85 17.22 12.92
N VAL A 271 20.81 16.85 13.67
CA VAL A 271 20.65 17.19 15.10
C VAL A 271 21.03 15.98 15.94
N VAL A 272 20.52 14.83 15.53
CA VAL A 272 21.05 13.51 15.89
C VAL A 272 21.89 13.02 14.71
N GLU A 273 22.80 12.08 14.96
CA GLU A 273 23.66 11.44 13.94
C GLU A 273 22.88 10.58 12.92
N GLU A 274 21.65 10.94 12.55
CA GLU A 274 20.81 10.27 11.55
C GLU A 274 21.21 10.68 10.13
N ILE A 275 21.38 9.71 9.22
CA ILE A 275 21.59 9.99 7.79
C ILE A 275 20.24 10.12 7.08
N VAL A 276 19.35 9.15 7.31
CA VAL A 276 18.03 9.09 6.68
C VAL A 276 17.01 9.78 7.58
N ALA A 277 16.28 10.74 7.02
CA ALA A 277 15.29 11.52 7.77
C ALA A 277 13.84 11.24 7.34
N HIS A 278 13.63 10.57 6.22
CA HIS A 278 12.28 10.27 5.70
C HIS A 278 12.31 9.12 4.70
N LEU A 279 11.18 8.42 4.55
CA LEU A 279 11.03 7.30 3.63
C LEU A 279 9.82 7.50 2.71
N SER A 280 9.86 6.94 1.50
CA SER A 280 8.76 6.99 0.54
C SER A 280 8.77 5.78 -0.38
N PHE A 281 7.59 5.33 -0.82
CA PHE A 281 7.47 4.35 -1.88
C PHE A 281 7.28 5.02 -3.23
N VAL A 282 7.93 4.50 -4.27
CA VAL A 282 7.65 4.90 -5.65
C VAL A 282 6.43 4.17 -6.16
N ARG A 283 5.55 4.92 -6.82
CA ARG A 283 4.47 4.41 -7.67
C ARG A 283 4.59 5.01 -9.06
N VAL A 284 4.50 4.17 -10.10
CA VAL A 284 4.53 4.63 -11.49
C VAL A 284 3.10 4.58 -12.07
N LYS A 285 2.59 5.74 -12.49
CA LYS A 285 1.30 5.87 -13.20
C LYS A 285 1.53 6.57 -14.52
N ASP A 286 1.06 5.99 -15.61
CA ASP A 286 1.13 6.58 -16.96
C ASP A 286 2.55 7.08 -17.32
N GLY A 287 3.56 6.29 -16.95
CA GLY A 287 4.98 6.59 -17.18
C GLY A 287 5.57 7.71 -16.30
N LYS A 288 4.84 8.19 -15.28
CA LYS A 288 5.28 9.20 -14.31
C LYS A 288 5.48 8.59 -12.93
N ALA A 289 6.56 8.99 -12.26
CA ALA A 289 6.84 8.57 -10.89
C ALA A 289 6.13 9.47 -9.87
N TYR A 290 5.44 8.84 -8.94
CA TYR A 290 4.78 9.40 -7.76
C TYR A 290 5.42 8.82 -6.51
N LEU A 291 5.27 9.53 -5.39
CA LEU A 291 5.72 9.10 -4.08
C LEU A 291 4.53 8.94 -3.15
N ILE A 292 4.41 7.79 -2.51
CA ILE A 292 3.50 7.58 -1.39
C ILE A 292 4.32 7.68 -0.10
N HIS A 293 3.94 8.61 0.78
CA HIS A 293 4.66 8.82 2.04
C HIS A 293 3.77 9.39 3.14
N ALA A 294 4.15 9.14 4.39
CA ALA A 294 3.54 9.76 5.56
C ALA A 294 3.97 11.24 5.63
N ALA A 295 3.11 12.17 5.24
CA ALA A 295 3.41 13.60 5.20
C ALA A 295 2.91 14.27 6.48
N GLY A 296 3.80 14.51 7.45
CA GLY A 296 3.43 15.18 8.69
C GLY A 296 4.59 15.52 9.60
N THR A 297 4.26 16.06 10.77
CA THR A 297 5.23 16.42 11.82
C THR A 297 4.84 15.79 13.14
N LYS A 298 5.85 15.43 13.95
CA LYS A 298 5.67 14.93 15.32
C LYS A 298 5.22 16.05 16.26
N ASP A 299 4.57 15.67 17.36
CA ASP A 299 4.27 16.56 18.46
C ASP A 299 5.56 17.06 19.12
N SER A 300 5.53 18.29 19.59
CA SER A 300 6.63 18.90 20.33
C SER A 300 6.06 19.77 21.45
N ALA A 301 6.90 20.10 22.44
CA ALA A 301 6.51 21.02 23.51
C ALA A 301 6.02 22.38 22.99
N ALA A 302 6.48 22.81 21.80
CA ALA A 302 6.17 24.11 21.23
C ALA A 302 4.93 24.12 20.33
N LYS A 303 4.53 22.97 19.76
CA LYS A 303 3.39 22.89 18.84
C LYS A 303 2.90 21.45 18.65
N PRO A 304 1.58 21.28 18.47
CA PRO A 304 1.03 20.01 18.01
C PRO A 304 1.49 19.71 16.58
N GLY A 305 1.72 18.44 16.32
CA GLY A 305 1.99 17.87 15.02
C GLY A 305 0.71 17.61 14.22
N GLY A 306 0.87 16.89 13.11
CA GLY A 306 -0.26 16.50 12.27
C GLY A 306 0.16 16.21 10.85
N GLY A 307 -0.81 15.79 10.04
CA GLY A 307 -0.60 15.39 8.66
C GLY A 307 -1.34 14.11 8.32
N ALA A 308 -1.01 13.54 7.16
CA ALA A 308 -1.56 12.27 6.71
C ALA A 308 -0.63 11.63 5.66
N VAL A 309 -0.83 10.35 5.39
CA VAL A 309 -0.21 9.70 4.23
C VAL A 309 -0.79 10.28 2.94
N LYS A 310 0.08 10.63 1.99
CA LYS A 310 -0.27 11.27 0.73
C LYS A 310 0.48 10.64 -0.44
N GLU A 311 -0.10 10.81 -1.62
CA GLU A 311 0.58 10.59 -2.88
C GLU A 311 0.89 11.94 -3.54
N VAL A 312 2.13 12.12 -3.99
CA VAL A 312 2.58 13.36 -4.63
C VAL A 312 3.44 13.05 -5.86
N LEU A 313 3.48 13.95 -6.84
CA LEU A 313 4.36 13.78 -7.99
C LEU A 313 5.82 13.88 -7.53
N MET A 314 6.66 12.91 -7.94
CA MET A 314 8.05 12.85 -7.48
C MET A 314 8.83 14.13 -7.82
N ASN A 315 8.60 14.70 -9.00
CA ASN A 315 9.29 15.93 -9.42
C ASN A 315 8.97 17.12 -8.51
N ASP A 316 7.72 17.27 -8.10
CA ASP A 316 7.31 18.35 -7.20
C ASP A 316 7.92 18.14 -5.81
N TYR A 317 7.86 16.92 -5.30
CA TYR A 317 8.47 16.58 -4.01
C TYR A 317 9.99 16.82 -4.01
N VAL A 318 10.68 16.33 -5.05
CA VAL A 318 12.12 16.55 -5.20
C VAL A 318 12.40 18.04 -5.30
N ARG A 319 11.66 18.85 -6.06
CA ARG A 319 11.87 20.31 -6.11
C ARG A 319 11.82 20.94 -4.71
N ASP A 320 10.78 20.63 -3.95
CA ASP A 320 10.41 21.37 -2.74
C ASP A 320 11.11 20.85 -1.46
N THR A 321 11.63 19.62 -1.48
CA THR A 321 12.27 19.03 -0.30
C THR A 321 13.63 19.65 0.05
N LYS A 322 13.98 19.62 1.35
CA LYS A 322 15.28 20.06 1.88
C LYS A 322 16.33 18.94 1.90
N PHE A 323 15.97 17.72 1.51
CA PHE A 323 16.91 16.60 1.41
C PHE A 323 17.92 16.82 0.29
N ILE A 324 19.14 16.35 0.50
CA ILE A 324 20.26 16.56 -0.44
C ILE A 324 20.39 15.44 -1.48
N GLY A 325 19.70 14.33 -1.26
CA GLY A 325 19.70 13.15 -2.10
C GLY A 325 18.97 12.01 -1.43
N ALA A 326 19.18 10.79 -1.91
CA ALA A 326 18.60 9.60 -1.33
C ALA A 326 19.44 8.35 -1.55
N PHE A 327 19.18 7.33 -0.74
CA PHE A 327 19.38 5.93 -1.15
C PHE A 327 18.10 5.43 -1.81
N VAL A 328 18.23 4.50 -2.74
CA VAL A 328 17.10 3.79 -3.33
C VAL A 328 17.31 2.29 -3.18
N THR A 329 16.33 1.59 -2.62
CA THR A 329 16.34 0.13 -2.56
C THR A 329 15.18 -0.46 -3.34
N ARG A 330 15.36 -1.70 -3.81
CA ARG A 330 14.36 -2.48 -4.54
C ARG A 330 14.32 -3.90 -3.99
N PHE A 331 13.12 -4.38 -3.67
CA PHE A 331 12.93 -5.81 -3.41
C PHE A 331 12.95 -6.58 -4.73
N GLU A 332 13.72 -7.65 -4.77
CA GLU A 332 13.72 -8.60 -5.89
C GLU A 332 12.48 -9.50 -5.80
N GLN A 333 12.06 -10.05 -6.95
CA GLN A 333 10.82 -10.81 -7.08
C GLN A 333 10.83 -12.13 -6.29
#